data_AF-A0A7V5UQC0-F1
#
_entry.id   AF-A0A7V5UQC0-F1
#
_cell.length_a   1.000
_cell.length_b   1.000
_cell.length_c   1.000
_cell.angle_alpha   90.00
_cell.angle_beta   90.00
_cell.angle_gamma   90.00
#
_symmetry.space_group_name_H-M   'P 1'
#
loop_
_entity.id
_entity.type
_entity.pdbx_description
1 polymer ?
#
loop_
_entity_poly.entity_id
_entity_poly.type
_entity_poly.pdbx_seq_one_letter_code
_entity_poly.pdbx_strand_id
1 'polypeptide(L)'
;MRKKALSLDVKAKIKDGKLLVMTTVENVGAGHTVPASSPIRNVILKVDVTGPDGKPLAYAGGKKGRLPPLAGFGNPKTGKRGPGDWAGMPGKIYAKVYQSKVVPKLGRPLVGVGGFAADKVLFNTLLQPKAPDHAEFAFDMTGVKGKLLVKTRLVYRWAFKPIADKKGWNMQDLAMRSVELEVDTKN
;
A
#
# COMPACT_ATOMS: atom_id res chain seq x y z
N MET A 1 0.62 0.98 21.65
CA MET A 1 -0.71 0.60 21.12
C MET A 1 -0.72 0.30 19.61
N ARG A 2 -0.24 1.19 18.70
CA ARG A 2 -0.33 1.00 17.23
C ARG A 2 0.18 -0.34 16.66
N LYS A 3 1.33 -0.84 17.12
CA LYS A 3 1.93 -2.10 16.61
C LYS A 3 1.08 -3.35 16.90
N LYS A 4 0.17 -3.31 17.89
CA LYS A 4 -0.68 -4.46 18.26
C LYS A 4 -2.08 -4.41 17.64
N ALA A 5 -2.42 -3.33 16.91
CA ALA A 5 -3.76 -3.17 16.34
C ALA A 5 -4.02 -4.08 15.14
N LEU A 6 -2.99 -4.33 14.33
CA LEU A 6 -3.07 -5.17 13.14
C LEU A 6 -2.12 -6.36 13.24
N SER A 7 -2.56 -7.50 12.72
CA SER A 7 -1.70 -8.63 12.37
C SER A 7 -1.31 -8.54 10.88
N LEU A 8 -0.21 -9.19 10.55
CA LEU A 8 0.28 -9.35 9.18
C LEU A 8 0.89 -10.74 9.07
N ASP A 9 0.25 -11.62 8.32
CA ASP A 9 0.81 -12.91 7.90
C ASP A 9 1.21 -12.82 6.43
N VAL A 10 2.33 -13.43 6.08
CA VAL A 10 2.86 -13.43 4.72
C VAL A 10 3.32 -14.84 4.36
N LYS A 11 2.89 -15.30 3.20
CA LYS A 11 3.34 -16.55 2.59
C LYS A 11 3.85 -16.26 1.20
N ALA A 12 4.85 -17.01 0.76
CA ALA A 12 5.38 -16.89 -0.57
C ALA A 12 5.46 -18.27 -1.22
N LYS A 13 5.12 -18.34 -2.51
CA LYS A 13 5.17 -19.56 -3.31
C LYS A 13 5.63 -19.25 -4.71
N ILE A 14 6.56 -20.04 -5.23
CA ILE A 14 6.93 -19.98 -6.65
C ILE A 14 5.99 -20.90 -7.42
N LYS A 15 5.40 -20.39 -8.50
CA LYS A 15 4.51 -21.14 -9.39
C LYS A 15 4.54 -20.53 -10.79
N ASP A 16 4.63 -21.35 -11.83
CA ASP A 16 4.52 -20.94 -13.25
C ASP A 16 5.44 -19.77 -13.62
N GLY A 17 6.70 -19.81 -13.16
CA GLY A 17 7.67 -18.74 -13.42
C GLY A 17 7.35 -17.41 -12.73
N LYS A 18 6.56 -17.43 -11.66
CA LYS A 18 6.22 -16.26 -10.85
C LYS A 18 6.41 -16.54 -9.36
N LEU A 19 6.78 -15.52 -8.62
CA LEU A 19 6.68 -15.51 -7.16
C LEU A 19 5.33 -14.93 -6.76
N LEU A 20 4.49 -15.73 -6.13
CA LEU A 20 3.23 -15.32 -5.53
C LEU A 20 3.46 -15.01 -4.05
N VAL A 21 3.26 -13.75 -3.67
CA VAL A 21 3.28 -13.28 -2.28
C VAL A 21 1.84 -13.09 -1.83
N MET A 22 1.40 -13.95 -0.91
CA MET A 22 0.07 -13.91 -0.31
C MET A 22 0.17 -13.23 1.06
N THR A 23 -0.72 -12.29 1.32
CA THR A 23 -0.77 -11.53 2.57
C THR A 23 -2.13 -11.68 3.21
N THR A 24 -2.14 -11.77 4.54
CA THR A 24 -3.35 -11.68 5.35
C THR A 24 -3.15 -10.56 6.36
N VAL A 25 -4.03 -9.57 6.31
CA VAL A 25 -4.02 -8.42 7.23
C VAL A 25 -5.32 -8.40 8.01
N GLU A 26 -5.24 -8.43 9.33
CA GLU A 26 -6.43 -8.45 10.17
C GLU A 26 -6.36 -7.36 11.25
N ASN A 27 -7.51 -6.73 11.51
CA ASN A 27 -7.69 -5.89 12.67
C ASN A 27 -8.02 -6.74 13.90
N VAL A 28 -6.97 -7.11 14.62
CA VAL A 28 -7.02 -7.96 15.83
C VAL A 28 -7.15 -7.16 17.13
N GLY A 29 -6.85 -5.86 17.10
CA GLY A 29 -6.74 -5.06 18.32
C GLY A 29 -7.84 -4.02 18.54
N ALA A 30 -8.66 -3.68 17.54
CA ALA A 30 -9.69 -2.66 17.66
C ALA A 30 -11.10 -3.21 17.39
N GLY A 31 -12.05 -2.85 18.25
CA GLY A 31 -13.49 -3.12 18.05
C GLY A 31 -14.17 -2.25 16.98
N HIS A 32 -13.42 -1.36 16.31
CA HIS A 32 -13.87 -0.50 15.23
C HIS A 32 -12.96 -0.64 14.00
N THR A 33 -13.33 -0.06 12.86
CA THR A 33 -12.54 -0.11 11.62
C THR A 33 -11.14 0.50 11.74
N VAL A 34 -10.16 0.02 10.98
CA VAL A 34 -8.80 0.59 10.92
C VAL A 34 -8.44 1.05 9.50
N PRO A 35 -7.87 2.27 9.34
CA PRO A 35 -7.74 3.33 10.34
C PRO A 35 -9.08 4.04 10.62
N ALA A 36 -9.34 4.37 11.89
CA ALA A 36 -10.52 5.14 12.29
C ALA A 36 -10.28 6.67 12.31
N SER A 37 -11.41 7.36 12.47
CA SER A 37 -11.58 8.78 12.85
C SER A 37 -11.57 9.84 11.74
N SER A 38 -10.66 9.78 10.76
CA SER A 38 -10.50 10.87 9.79
C SER A 38 -10.40 10.35 8.34
N PRO A 39 -11.09 11.00 7.38
CA PRO A 39 -11.19 10.56 5.99
C PRO A 39 -9.86 10.56 5.21
N ILE A 40 -8.83 11.23 5.74
CA ILE A 40 -7.51 11.32 5.09
C ILE A 40 -6.48 10.33 5.68
N ARG A 41 -6.84 9.63 6.75
CA ARG A 41 -5.98 8.62 7.37
C ARG A 41 -5.98 7.35 6.53
N ASN A 42 -4.82 6.72 6.45
CA ASN A 42 -4.66 5.50 5.68
C ASN A 42 -3.64 4.57 6.32
N VAL A 43 -3.87 3.27 6.16
CA VAL A 43 -2.84 2.25 6.36
C VAL A 43 -2.43 1.74 4.99
N ILE A 44 -1.14 1.54 4.78
CA ILE A 44 -0.61 1.03 3.52
C ILE A 44 0.12 -0.28 3.79
N LEU A 45 -0.29 -1.32 3.07
CA LEU A 45 0.48 -2.53 2.84
C LEU A 45 1.39 -2.29 1.64
N LYS A 46 2.69 -2.41 1.82
CA LYS A 46 3.70 -2.36 0.76
C LYS A 46 4.42 -3.70 0.70
N VAL A 47 4.57 -4.23 -0.51
CA VAL A 47 5.31 -5.47 -0.77
C VAL A 47 6.50 -5.14 -1.66
N ASP A 48 7.69 -5.44 -1.16
CA ASP A 48 8.93 -5.36 -1.91
C ASP A 48 9.51 -6.76 -2.06
N VAL A 49 9.96 -7.08 -3.26
CA VAL A 49 10.68 -8.32 -3.53
C VAL A 49 11.99 -7.94 -4.19
N THR A 50 13.08 -8.37 -3.57
CA THR A 50 14.44 -8.12 -4.03
C THR A 50 15.07 -9.42 -4.46
N GLY A 51 15.70 -9.41 -5.63
CA GLY A 51 16.40 -10.55 -6.20
C GLY A 51 17.78 -10.76 -5.57
N PRO A 52 18.47 -11.83 -5.98
CA PRO A 52 19.79 -12.17 -5.47
C PRO A 52 20.85 -11.10 -5.78
N ASP A 53 20.64 -10.31 -6.84
CA ASP A 53 21.50 -9.20 -7.25
C ASP A 53 21.19 -7.89 -6.50
N GLY A 54 20.30 -7.94 -5.50
CA GLY A 54 19.88 -6.76 -4.74
C GLY A 54 18.89 -5.86 -5.48
N LYS A 55 18.43 -6.22 -6.68
CA LYS A 55 17.49 -5.40 -7.45
C LYS A 55 16.03 -5.78 -7.19
N PRO A 56 15.09 -4.82 -7.23
CA PRO A 56 13.66 -5.12 -7.14
C PRO A 56 13.18 -6.00 -8.31
N LEU A 57 12.41 -7.04 -8.03
CA LEU A 57 11.75 -7.84 -9.06
C LEU A 57 10.62 -7.05 -9.73
N ALA A 58 10.40 -7.33 -11.01
CA ALA A 58 9.30 -6.74 -11.76
C ALA A 58 7.96 -7.29 -11.26
N TYR A 59 7.02 -6.41 -10.94
CA TYR A 59 5.66 -6.81 -10.58
C TYR A 59 4.87 -7.23 -11.83
N ALA A 60 4.46 -8.49 -11.86
CA ALA A 60 3.72 -9.13 -12.94
C ALA A 60 2.19 -9.21 -12.69
N GLY A 61 1.72 -8.74 -11.53
CA GLY A 61 0.30 -8.74 -11.20
C GLY A 61 -0.48 -7.58 -11.83
N GLY A 62 -1.80 -7.62 -11.66
CA GLY A 62 -2.72 -6.61 -12.22
C GLY A 62 -2.67 -5.24 -11.53
N LYS A 63 -3.26 -4.23 -12.17
CA LYS A 63 -3.32 -2.82 -11.68
C LYS A 63 -3.90 -2.69 -10.26
N LYS A 64 -4.82 -3.58 -9.85
CA LYS A 64 -5.44 -3.56 -8.52
C LYS A 64 -4.48 -3.87 -7.36
N GLY A 65 -3.38 -4.58 -7.63
CA GLY A 65 -2.33 -4.82 -6.63
C GLY A 65 -1.22 -3.77 -6.64
N ARG A 66 -1.43 -2.63 -7.33
CA ARG A 66 -0.54 -1.47 -7.28
C ARG A 66 -1.15 -0.39 -6.40
N LEU A 67 -0.32 0.24 -5.60
CA LEU A 67 -0.73 1.34 -4.74
C LEU A 67 -1.25 2.53 -5.57
N PRO A 68 -2.39 3.13 -5.17
CA PRO A 68 -2.98 4.23 -5.90
C PRO A 68 -2.16 5.52 -5.79
N PRO A 69 -2.47 6.53 -6.61
CA PRO A 69 -1.89 7.88 -6.54
C PRO A 69 -1.76 8.47 -5.13
N LEU A 70 -2.70 8.13 -4.24
CA LEU A 70 -2.75 8.61 -2.86
C LEU A 70 -1.55 8.18 -2.00
N ALA A 71 -0.82 7.14 -2.43
CA ALA A 71 0.41 6.69 -1.80
C ALA A 71 1.65 7.50 -2.19
N GLY A 72 1.53 8.50 -3.09
CA GLY A 72 2.60 9.42 -3.49
C GLY A 72 3.32 8.99 -4.77
N PHE A 73 3.28 9.81 -5.81
CA PHE A 73 3.96 9.53 -7.08
C PHE A 73 5.38 10.10 -7.16
N GLY A 74 5.79 10.92 -6.20
CA GLY A 74 6.94 11.79 -6.35
C GLY A 74 6.65 12.96 -7.28
N ASN A 75 7.69 13.66 -7.70
CA ASN A 75 7.57 14.81 -8.59
C ASN A 75 7.46 14.34 -10.06
N PRO A 76 6.29 14.52 -10.71
CA PRO A 76 6.09 14.04 -12.08
C PRO A 76 6.92 14.81 -13.12
N LYS A 77 7.34 16.06 -12.82
CA LYS A 77 8.16 16.87 -13.73
C LYS A 77 9.61 16.43 -13.77
N THR A 78 10.14 15.96 -12.63
CA THR A 78 11.56 15.59 -12.50
C THR A 78 11.79 14.09 -12.41
N GLY A 79 10.73 13.29 -12.28
CA GLY A 79 10.81 11.85 -12.02
C GLY A 79 11.34 11.50 -10.62
N LYS A 80 11.74 12.48 -9.81
CA LYS A 80 12.32 12.24 -8.48
C LYS A 80 11.25 11.72 -7.53
N ARG A 81 11.56 10.60 -6.87
CA ARG A 81 10.74 10.02 -5.80
C ARG A 81 11.45 10.14 -4.47
N GLY A 82 10.73 10.60 -3.46
CA GLY A 82 11.16 10.53 -2.07
C GLY A 82 10.89 9.15 -1.45
N PRO A 83 11.39 8.92 -0.23
CA PRO A 83 11.27 7.63 0.44
C PRO A 83 9.82 7.16 0.71
N GLY A 84 8.85 8.07 0.69
CA GLY A 84 7.43 7.79 0.89
C GLY A 84 6.57 7.73 -0.38
N ASP A 85 7.16 7.88 -1.57
CA ASP A 85 6.41 7.94 -2.83
C ASP A 85 6.20 6.56 -3.45
N TRP A 86 5.16 5.87 -2.99
CA TRP A 86 4.93 4.45 -3.31
C TRP A 86 3.83 4.19 -4.35
N ALA A 87 3.20 5.21 -4.90
CA ALA A 87 2.18 5.03 -5.93
C ALA A 87 2.75 4.27 -7.13
N GLY A 88 2.02 3.25 -7.59
CA GLY A 88 2.43 2.32 -8.64
C GLY A 88 3.24 1.11 -8.15
N MET A 89 3.75 1.12 -6.93
CA MET A 89 4.46 -0.03 -6.33
C MET A 89 3.47 -1.10 -5.85
N PRO A 90 3.89 -2.37 -5.72
CA PRO A 90 3.02 -3.44 -5.24
C PRO A 90 2.55 -3.20 -3.80
N GLY A 91 1.25 -3.35 -3.59
CA GLY A 91 0.65 -3.14 -2.28
C GLY A 91 -0.83 -2.81 -2.34
N LYS A 92 -1.38 -2.48 -1.17
CA LYS A 92 -2.78 -2.12 -0.96
C LYS A 92 -2.91 -0.97 0.03
N ILE A 93 -3.88 -0.09 -0.21
CA ILE A 93 -4.23 0.97 0.74
C ILE A 93 -5.53 0.58 1.45
N TYR A 94 -5.55 0.73 2.77
CA TYR A 94 -6.72 0.56 3.63
C TYR A 94 -7.19 1.94 4.08
N ALA A 95 -8.25 2.43 3.43
CA ALA A 95 -8.82 3.75 3.68
C ALA A 95 -10.25 3.85 3.12
N LYS A 96 -11.02 4.81 3.64
CA LYS A 96 -12.24 5.26 2.99
C LYS A 96 -11.95 6.54 2.23
N VAL A 97 -11.90 6.45 0.91
CA VAL A 97 -11.50 7.55 0.02
C VAL A 97 -12.73 8.20 -0.58
N TYR A 98 -12.77 9.53 -0.47
CA TYR A 98 -13.81 10.34 -1.07
C TYR A 98 -13.33 11.05 -2.32
N GLN A 99 -14.29 11.31 -3.21
CA GLN A 99 -14.13 12.14 -4.38
C GLN A 99 -15.05 13.36 -4.24
N SER A 100 -14.54 14.55 -4.61
CA SER A 100 -15.36 15.76 -4.68
C SER A 100 -16.20 15.82 -5.96
N LYS A 101 -17.10 16.79 -6.04
CA LYS A 101 -17.65 17.26 -7.33
C LYS A 101 -16.52 17.76 -8.22
N VAL A 102 -16.80 17.89 -9.52
CA VAL A 102 -15.88 18.54 -10.46
C VAL A 102 -15.57 19.94 -9.94
N VAL A 103 -14.28 20.23 -9.75
CA VAL A 103 -13.84 21.57 -9.33
C VAL A 103 -13.77 22.42 -10.61
N PRO A 104 -14.58 23.49 -10.75
CA PRO A 104 -14.67 24.23 -12.01
C PRO A 104 -13.30 24.73 -12.51
N LYS A 105 -12.47 25.26 -11.62
CA LYS A 105 -11.11 25.74 -11.93
C LYS A 105 -10.14 24.65 -12.42
N LEU A 106 -10.41 23.38 -12.10
CA LEU A 106 -9.54 22.26 -12.46
C LEU A 106 -10.12 21.38 -13.58
N GLY A 107 -11.39 21.57 -13.93
CA GLY A 107 -12.11 20.72 -14.89
C GLY A 107 -12.23 19.25 -14.50
N ARG A 108 -11.87 18.88 -13.25
CA ARG A 108 -11.85 17.49 -12.77
C ARG A 108 -12.16 17.42 -11.27
N PRO A 109 -12.66 16.27 -10.76
CA PRO A 109 -12.84 16.09 -9.33
C PRO A 109 -11.51 15.90 -8.60
N LEU A 110 -11.48 16.24 -7.32
CA LEU A 110 -10.38 15.94 -6.42
C LEU A 110 -10.63 14.59 -5.72
N VAL A 111 -9.55 13.84 -5.51
CA VAL A 111 -9.57 12.52 -4.84
C VAL A 111 -8.82 12.60 -3.52
N GLY A 112 -9.32 11.90 -2.50
CA GLY A 112 -8.74 11.90 -1.15
C GLY A 112 -9.15 13.13 -0.34
N VAL A 113 -10.26 13.78 -0.69
CA VAL A 113 -10.77 14.95 0.02
C VAL A 113 -11.35 14.58 1.39
N GLY A 114 -11.46 15.57 2.28
CA GLY A 114 -12.16 15.42 3.55
C GLY A 114 -13.68 15.25 3.35
N GLY A 115 -14.36 14.75 4.38
CA GLY A 115 -15.80 14.44 4.32
C GLY A 115 -16.69 15.65 4.00
N PHE A 116 -16.29 16.86 4.43
CA PHE A 116 -17.02 18.10 4.14
C PHE A 116 -17.03 18.49 2.65
N ALA A 117 -16.04 18.01 1.88
CA ALA A 117 -15.92 18.26 0.45
C ALA A 117 -16.23 17.01 -0.40
N ALA A 118 -16.76 15.96 0.24
CA ALA A 118 -17.07 14.70 -0.41
C ALA A 118 -18.40 14.80 -1.17
N ASP A 119 -18.39 14.35 -2.41
CA ASP A 119 -19.58 14.13 -3.22
C ASP A 119 -19.98 12.65 -3.20
N LYS A 120 -18.99 11.76 -3.32
CA LYS A 120 -19.19 10.31 -3.22
C LYS A 120 -17.99 9.59 -2.63
N VAL A 121 -18.23 8.36 -2.18
CA VAL A 121 -17.17 7.41 -1.82
C VAL A 121 -16.59 6.82 -3.11
N LEU A 122 -15.29 6.98 -3.33
CA LEU A 122 -14.60 6.39 -4.47
C LEU A 122 -14.29 4.91 -4.22
N PHE A 123 -13.78 4.61 -3.03
CA PHE A 123 -13.64 3.24 -2.54
C PHE A 123 -13.56 3.23 -1.01
N ASN A 124 -13.93 2.09 -0.42
CA ASN A 124 -13.81 1.84 1.01
C ASN A 124 -13.12 0.50 1.23
N THR A 125 -11.86 0.55 1.66
CA THR A 125 -11.03 -0.62 1.99
C THR A 125 -10.65 -0.61 3.46
N LEU A 126 -11.47 -0.04 4.33
CA LEU A 126 -11.21 -0.07 5.77
C LEU A 126 -11.20 -1.52 6.29
N LEU A 127 -10.22 -1.84 7.13
CA LEU A 127 -10.14 -3.13 7.80
C LEU A 127 -11.23 -3.21 8.85
N GLN A 128 -12.18 -4.12 8.68
CA GLN A 128 -13.25 -4.36 9.65
C GLN A 128 -12.70 -5.14 10.85
N PRO A 129 -13.26 -4.96 12.06
CA PRO A 129 -12.88 -5.76 13.23
C PRO A 129 -13.00 -7.26 12.94
N LYS A 130 -11.95 -8.04 13.27
CA LYS A 130 -11.94 -9.52 13.16
C LYS A 130 -12.26 -10.06 11.76
N ALA A 131 -12.10 -9.25 10.72
CA ALA A 131 -12.29 -9.64 9.34
C ALA A 131 -10.94 -9.55 8.61
N PRO A 132 -10.28 -10.69 8.35
CA PRO A 132 -9.02 -10.70 7.63
C PRO A 132 -9.24 -10.26 6.18
N ASP A 133 -8.34 -9.40 5.70
CA ASP A 133 -8.20 -9.06 4.29
C ASP A 133 -7.09 -9.91 3.67
N HIS A 134 -7.40 -10.55 2.54
CA HIS A 134 -6.45 -11.35 1.78
C HIS A 134 -6.06 -10.62 0.49
N ALA A 135 -4.76 -10.62 0.18
CA ALA A 135 -4.25 -10.09 -1.08
C ALA A 135 -3.10 -10.93 -1.61
N GLU A 136 -3.04 -11.10 -2.93
CA GLU A 136 -1.98 -11.81 -3.64
C GLU A 136 -1.27 -10.86 -4.61
N PHE A 137 0.06 -10.96 -4.63
CA PHE A 137 0.94 -10.16 -5.46
C PHE A 137 1.84 -11.08 -6.26
N ALA A 138 1.87 -10.91 -7.59
CA ALA A 138 2.69 -11.73 -8.48
C ALA A 138 3.91 -10.94 -8.97
N PHE A 139 5.09 -11.55 -8.89
CA PHE A 139 6.35 -11.01 -9.38
C PHE A 139 6.94 -11.94 -10.44
N ASP A 140 7.54 -11.35 -11.46
CA ASP A 140 8.19 -12.09 -12.53
C ASP A 140 9.48 -12.75 -12.02
N MET A 141 9.63 -14.04 -12.30
CA MET A 141 10.82 -14.83 -11.95
C MET A 141 11.65 -15.20 -13.18
N THR A 142 11.32 -14.67 -14.36
CA THR A 142 12.05 -14.96 -15.60
C THR A 142 13.54 -14.64 -15.44
N GLY A 143 14.38 -15.67 -15.53
CA GLY A 143 15.83 -15.55 -15.41
C GLY A 143 16.36 -15.36 -13.97
N VAL A 144 15.52 -15.39 -12.95
CA VAL A 144 15.93 -15.20 -11.55
C VAL A 144 16.26 -16.54 -10.89
N LYS A 145 17.48 -16.68 -10.36
CA LYS A 145 17.95 -17.87 -9.63
C LYS A 145 18.73 -17.47 -8.39
N GLY A 146 18.39 -18.07 -7.25
CA GLY A 146 19.04 -17.86 -5.96
C GLY A 146 18.05 -17.47 -4.86
N LYS A 147 18.54 -16.76 -3.84
CA LYS A 147 17.73 -16.28 -2.72
C LYS A 147 17.00 -14.98 -3.09
N LEU A 148 15.71 -14.93 -2.79
CA LEU A 148 14.87 -13.76 -2.88
C LEU A 148 14.57 -13.25 -1.48
N LEU A 149 14.51 -11.93 -1.32
CA LEU A 149 14.05 -11.28 -0.09
C LEU A 149 12.69 -10.65 -0.32
N VAL A 150 11.67 -11.16 0.38
CA VAL A 150 10.32 -10.58 0.41
C VAL A 150 10.17 -9.74 1.65
N LYS A 151 10.04 -8.43 1.50
CA LYS A 151 9.81 -7.48 2.60
C LYS A 151 8.43 -6.86 2.49
N THR A 152 7.56 -7.25 3.42
CA THR A 152 6.19 -6.75 3.50
C THR A 152 6.02 -5.84 4.72
N ARG A 153 5.40 -4.67 4.52
CA ARG A 153 5.28 -3.64 5.55
C ARG A 153 3.87 -3.08 5.62
N LEU A 154 3.35 -2.96 6.83
CA LEU A 154 2.19 -2.14 7.16
C LEU A 154 2.67 -0.85 7.81
N VAL A 155 2.29 0.28 7.21
CA VAL A 155 2.54 1.61 7.77
C VAL A 155 1.24 2.38 7.90
N TYR A 156 1.20 3.26 8.88
CA TYR A 156 0.13 4.23 9.04
C TYR A 156 0.59 5.61 8.57
N ARG A 157 -0.26 6.29 7.82
CA ARG A 157 -0.12 7.71 7.47
C ARG A 157 -1.35 8.47 7.96
N TRP A 158 -1.12 9.60 8.62
CA TRP A 158 -2.20 10.42 9.14
C TRP A 158 -2.88 11.28 8.06
N ALA A 159 -2.26 11.42 6.88
CA ALA A 159 -2.81 12.06 5.69
C ALA A 159 -2.43 11.28 4.41
N PHE A 160 -3.12 11.54 3.29
CA PHE A 160 -2.64 11.08 1.98
C PHE A 160 -1.42 11.88 1.55
N LYS A 161 -0.46 11.22 0.89
CA LYS A 161 0.83 11.82 0.52
C LYS A 161 0.69 13.07 -0.37
N PRO A 162 -0.15 13.08 -1.42
CA PRO A 162 -0.36 14.29 -2.23
C PRO A 162 -0.87 15.51 -1.46
N ILE A 163 -1.66 15.30 -0.40
CA ILE A 163 -2.18 16.39 0.45
C ILE A 163 -1.07 16.92 1.34
N ALA A 164 -0.32 16.01 1.99
CA ALA A 164 0.81 16.38 2.81
C ALA A 164 1.84 17.19 2.00
N ASP A 165 2.17 16.75 0.79
CA ASP A 165 3.12 17.44 -0.09
C ASP A 165 2.62 18.82 -0.50
N LYS A 166 1.36 18.93 -0.94
CA LYS A 166 0.75 20.21 -1.31
C LYS A 166 0.72 21.22 -0.16
N LYS A 167 0.61 20.73 1.09
CA LYS A 167 0.56 21.56 2.30
C LYS A 167 1.92 21.75 2.97
N GLY A 168 2.99 21.16 2.44
CA GLY A 168 4.31 21.19 3.05
C GLY A 168 4.39 20.47 4.40
N TRP A 169 3.48 19.54 4.68
CA TRP A 169 3.47 18.81 5.94
C TRP A 169 4.58 17.78 5.98
N ASN A 170 5.39 17.81 7.05
CA ASN A 170 6.38 16.77 7.32
C ASN A 170 5.69 15.51 7.86
N MET A 171 5.11 14.73 6.95
CA MET A 171 4.47 13.46 7.28
C MET A 171 5.46 12.31 7.23
N GLN A 172 5.64 11.65 8.37
CA GLN A 172 6.43 10.42 8.49
C GLN A 172 5.56 9.17 8.38
N ASP A 173 6.14 8.11 7.83
CA ASP A 173 5.53 6.79 7.79
C ASP A 173 5.68 6.11 9.16
N LEU A 174 4.55 5.82 9.79
CA LEU A 174 4.54 5.23 11.13
C LEU A 174 4.44 3.71 11.01
N ALA A 175 5.55 3.02 11.25
CA ALA A 175 5.62 1.56 11.15
C ALA A 175 4.64 0.88 12.12
N MET A 176 3.82 -0.03 11.58
CA MET A 176 2.90 -0.86 12.36
C MET A 176 3.42 -2.29 12.50
N ARG A 177 3.62 -2.97 11.38
CA ARG A 177 4.13 -4.34 11.28
C ARG A 177 5.02 -4.49 10.05
N SER A 178 5.96 -5.41 10.13
CA SER A 178 6.78 -5.82 9.00
C SER A 178 7.10 -7.30 9.12
N VAL A 179 7.15 -7.97 7.98
CA VAL A 179 7.56 -9.36 7.84
C VAL A 179 8.59 -9.41 6.73
N GLU A 180 9.68 -10.11 6.99
CA GLU A 180 10.73 -10.41 6.01
C GLU A 180 10.83 -11.92 5.86
N LEU A 181 10.83 -12.40 4.62
CA LEU A 181 10.95 -13.80 4.28
C LEU A 181 12.05 -13.97 3.24
N GLU A 182 12.94 -14.93 3.47
CA GLU A 182 13.82 -15.45 2.42
C GLU A 182 13.10 -16.57 1.68
N VAL A 183 13.13 -16.54 0.36
CA VAL A 183 12.60 -17.60 -0.51
C VAL A 183 13.71 -18.07 -1.42
N ASP A 184 14.03 -19.36 -1.38
CA ASP A 184 14.97 -19.96 -2.32
C ASP A 184 14.23 -20.46 -3.56
N THR A 185 14.80 -20.17 -4.73
CA THR A 185 14.36 -20.74 -6.02
C THR A 185 14.66 -22.24 -6.17
N LYS A 186 15.51 -22.80 -5.32
CA LYS A 186 15.82 -24.24 -5.30
C LYS A 186 14.79 -24.99 -4.46
N ASN A 187 13.60 -25.19 -5.03
CA ASN A 187 12.66 -26.26 -4.70
C ASN A 187 11.86 -26.61 -5.95
#